data_AF-A0A243PBF2-F1
#
_entry.id   AF-A0A243PBF2-F1
#
_cell.length_a   1.000
_cell.length_b   1.000
_cell.length_c   1.000
_cell.angle_alpha   90.00
_cell.angle_beta   90.00
_cell.angle_gamma   90.00
#
_symmetry.space_group_name_H-M   'P 1'
#
loop_
_entity.id
_entity.type
_entity.pdbx_description
1 polymer ?
#
loop_
_entity_poly.entity_id
_entity_poly.type
_entity_poly.pdbx_seq_one_letter_code
_entity_poly.pdbx_strand_id
1 'polypeptide(L)'
;MTVFVALRRVHPSYSPDRLDFDSCYQEWNFLPEGSAKPQPNYIPAPLLEDYAEACRIRTLSPKASATLSRRCLQGMIRDFCGISKSTLLQEITELRKRVDEGDAPKGVNSEAVDAIDQVRGIGNIGAHMEKDINLIIPVDADEAQVLIQLIEMLFEEWYVARNSRQQRLARIASVSDEKKAAIANARAGQNALAPPTVNPPEESTE
;
A
#
# COMPACT_ATOMS: atom_id res chain seq x y z
N MET A 1 10.04 14.79 -14.57
CA MET A 1 10.16 16.14 -15.16
C MET A 1 9.27 17.05 -14.34
N THR A 2 9.81 18.14 -13.81
CA THR A 2 9.06 19.08 -12.97
C THR A 2 8.73 20.32 -13.80
N VAL A 3 7.47 20.77 -13.78
CA VAL A 3 7.01 21.93 -14.54
C VAL A 3 6.39 22.93 -13.60
N PHE A 4 6.91 24.16 -13.60
CA PHE A 4 6.38 25.29 -12.85
C PHE A 4 5.86 26.35 -13.80
N VAL A 5 4.76 27.00 -13.42
CA VAL A 5 4.22 28.18 -14.08
C VAL A 5 4.36 29.35 -13.11
N ALA A 6 4.97 30.44 -13.55
CA ALA A 6 5.17 31.63 -12.73
C ALA A 6 4.52 32.86 -13.38
N LEU A 7 3.70 33.58 -12.60
CA LEU A 7 3.20 34.90 -12.97
C LEU A 7 4.23 35.95 -12.57
N ARG A 8 4.75 36.69 -13.55
CA ARG A 8 5.71 37.79 -13.34
C ARG A 8 5.17 39.07 -13.95
N ARG A 9 5.39 40.20 -13.29
CA ARG A 9 5.15 41.52 -13.88
C ARG A 9 6.31 41.85 -14.80
N VAL A 10 6.01 42.52 -15.90
CA VAL A 10 7.03 43.05 -16.81
C VAL A 10 7.48 44.41 -16.26
N HIS A 11 8.80 44.62 -16.16
CA HIS A 11 9.34 45.88 -15.66
C HIS A 11 8.92 47.04 -16.59
N PRO A 12 8.57 48.23 -16.07
CA PRO A 12 8.00 49.32 -16.89
C PRO A 12 8.93 49.89 -17.97
N SER A 13 10.25 49.69 -17.85
CA SER A 13 11.21 50.07 -18.88
C SER A 13 11.18 49.06 -20.03
N TYR A 14 10.16 49.18 -20.87
CA TYR A 14 10.00 48.39 -22.09
C TYR A 14 11.19 48.62 -23.03
N SER A 15 12.01 47.59 -23.23
CA SER A 15 12.93 47.48 -24.37
C SER A 15 12.43 46.33 -25.25
N PRO A 16 12.18 46.55 -26.56
CA PRO A 16 11.66 45.50 -27.45
C PRO A 16 12.60 44.30 -27.59
N ASP A 17 13.87 44.45 -27.21
CA ASP A 17 14.91 43.43 -27.31
C ASP A 17 15.16 42.66 -25.99
N ARG A 18 14.51 43.04 -24.88
CA ARG A 18 14.74 42.43 -23.56
C ARG A 18 13.49 42.45 -22.68
N LEU A 19 12.91 41.28 -22.45
CA LEU A 19 11.88 41.08 -21.43
C LEU A 19 12.55 41.01 -20.04
N ASP A 20 12.68 42.15 -19.38
CA ASP A 20 13.06 42.18 -17.97
C ASP A 20 11.79 41.95 -17.12
N PHE A 21 11.78 40.84 -16.39
CA PHE A 21 10.71 40.48 -15.47
C PHE A 21 11.03 40.98 -14.07
N ASP A 22 10.03 41.56 -13.39
CA ASP A 22 10.06 41.86 -11.96
C ASP A 22 10.05 40.57 -11.11
N SER A 23 9.92 40.74 -9.79
CA SER A 23 9.71 39.65 -8.84
C SER A 23 8.53 38.74 -9.23
N CYS A 24 8.68 37.45 -8.92
CA CYS A 24 7.63 36.45 -9.11
C CYS A 24 6.45 36.77 -8.17
N TYR A 25 5.24 36.93 -8.73
CA TYR A 25 4.03 37.18 -7.95
C TYR A 25 3.46 35.89 -7.39
N GLN A 26 3.41 34.88 -8.25
CA GLN A 26 2.84 33.59 -7.90
C GLN A 26 3.49 32.50 -8.74
N GLU A 27 3.75 31.38 -8.11
CA GLU A 27 4.28 30.18 -8.75
C GLU A 27 3.32 29.02 -8.47
N TRP A 28 3.03 28.24 -9.49
CA TRP A 28 2.25 27.02 -9.41
C TRP A 28 3.10 25.84 -9.88
N ASN A 29 3.02 24.73 -9.13
CA ASN A 29 3.55 23.46 -9.58
C ASN A 29 2.50 22.78 -10.47
N PHE A 30 2.85 22.52 -11.73
CA PHE A 30 1.96 21.90 -12.71
C PHE A 30 2.21 20.40 -12.85
N LEU A 31 3.48 19.98 -12.79
CA LEU A 31 3.86 18.56 -12.85
C LEU A 31 5.02 18.25 -11.89
N PRO A 32 4.99 17.10 -11.19
CA PRO A 32 3.86 16.17 -11.10
C PRO A 32 2.69 16.77 -10.30
N GLU A 33 1.45 16.42 -10.66
CA GLU A 33 0.21 16.91 -10.00
C GLU A 33 0.13 16.54 -8.51
N GLY A 34 0.91 15.56 -8.07
CA GLY A 34 1.01 15.15 -6.68
C GLY A 34 2.21 14.23 -6.45
N SER A 35 2.47 13.90 -5.18
CA SER A 35 3.59 13.04 -4.78
C SER A 35 3.21 11.55 -4.67
N ALA A 36 2.07 11.13 -5.24
CA ALA A 36 1.58 9.77 -5.14
C ALA A 36 2.55 8.78 -5.80
N LYS A 37 2.97 7.75 -5.06
CA LYS A 37 3.76 6.64 -5.59
C LYS A 37 2.87 5.74 -6.45
N PRO A 38 3.39 5.16 -7.55
CA PRO A 38 2.65 4.19 -8.32
C PRO A 38 2.37 2.95 -7.46
N GLN A 39 1.11 2.57 -7.36
CA GLN A 39 0.66 1.42 -6.59
C GLN A 39 0.21 0.28 -7.50
N PRO A 40 0.37 -1.00 -7.09
CA PRO A 40 -0.07 -2.14 -7.88
C PRO A 40 -1.59 -2.21 -8.06
N ASN A 41 -2.03 -2.81 -9.16
CA ASN A 41 -3.44 -2.91 -9.56
C ASN A 41 -4.31 -3.87 -8.73
N TYR A 42 -3.70 -4.69 -7.87
CA TYR A 42 -4.43 -5.60 -6.97
C TYR A 42 -4.88 -4.91 -5.66
N ILE A 43 -4.47 -3.66 -5.43
CA ILE A 43 -4.99 -2.85 -4.33
C ILE A 43 -6.35 -2.28 -4.78
N PRO A 44 -7.39 -2.30 -3.93
CA PRO A 44 -8.71 -1.79 -4.29
C PRO A 44 -8.66 -0.35 -4.83
N ALA A 45 -9.31 -0.12 -5.98
CA ALA A 45 -9.33 1.17 -6.67
C ALA A 45 -9.77 2.35 -5.78
N PRO A 46 -10.81 2.23 -4.91
CA PRO A 46 -11.20 3.32 -4.03
C PRO A 46 -10.08 3.78 -3.08
N LEU A 47 -9.21 2.88 -2.62
CA LEU A 47 -8.08 3.23 -1.75
C LEU A 47 -7.01 4.00 -2.53
N LEU A 48 -6.77 3.59 -3.78
CA LEU A 48 -5.81 4.25 -4.65
C LEU A 48 -6.27 5.65 -5.05
N GLU A 49 -7.56 5.83 -5.31
CA GLU A 49 -8.18 7.11 -5.59
C GLU A 49 -8.05 8.07 -4.40
N ASP A 50 -8.43 7.63 -3.20
CA ASP A 50 -8.31 8.41 -1.96
C ASP A 50 -6.87 8.83 -1.68
N TYR A 51 -5.93 7.90 -1.80
CA TYR A 51 -4.51 8.15 -1.60
C TYR A 51 -3.96 9.15 -2.63
N ALA A 52 -4.28 8.95 -3.92
CA ALA A 52 -3.83 9.82 -4.98
C ALA A 52 -4.39 11.24 -4.82
N GLU A 53 -5.66 11.37 -4.49
CA GLU A 53 -6.30 12.67 -4.24
C GLU A 53 -5.69 13.37 -3.02
N ALA A 54 -5.46 12.64 -1.92
CA ALA A 54 -4.77 13.18 -0.74
C ALA A 54 -3.38 13.74 -1.11
N CYS A 55 -2.59 13.00 -1.90
CA CYS A 55 -1.27 13.44 -2.35
C CYS A 55 -1.30 14.70 -3.22
N ARG A 56 -2.34 14.88 -4.04
CA ARG A 56 -2.48 16.07 -4.91
C ARG A 56 -2.84 17.32 -4.10
N ILE A 57 -3.72 17.17 -3.11
CA ILE A 57 -4.25 18.31 -2.37
C ILE A 57 -3.53 18.58 -1.05
N ARG A 58 -2.49 17.79 -0.69
CA ARG A 58 -1.71 17.95 0.55
C ARG A 58 -1.33 19.40 0.85
N THR A 59 -0.76 20.10 -0.13
CA THR A 59 -0.31 21.49 0.05
C THR A 59 -1.45 22.50 -0.16
N LEU A 60 -2.45 22.18 -0.97
CA LEU A 60 -3.59 23.07 -1.27
C LEU A 60 -4.63 23.11 -0.14
N SER A 61 -4.89 21.96 0.47
CA SER A 61 -5.80 21.77 1.60
C SER A 61 -5.33 20.59 2.45
N PRO A 62 -4.39 20.81 3.39
CA PRO A 62 -3.91 19.75 4.27
C PRO A 62 -5.04 19.11 5.10
N LYS A 63 -6.06 19.91 5.45
CA LYS A 63 -7.28 19.41 6.10
C LYS A 63 -8.04 18.40 5.24
N ALA A 64 -8.27 18.70 3.95
CA ALA A 64 -8.95 17.78 3.05
C ALA A 64 -8.09 16.54 2.78
N SER A 65 -6.77 16.72 2.60
CA SER A 65 -5.81 15.62 2.50
C SER A 65 -5.92 14.68 3.70
N ALA A 66 -5.92 15.20 4.92
CA ALA A 66 -6.04 14.38 6.13
C ALA A 66 -7.38 13.63 6.20
N THR A 67 -8.48 14.24 5.75
CA THR A 67 -9.78 13.57 5.67
C THR A 67 -9.77 12.40 4.68
N LEU A 68 -9.22 12.60 3.48
CA LEU A 68 -9.07 11.55 2.47
C LEU A 68 -8.16 10.43 2.96
N SER A 69 -7.04 10.78 3.61
CA SER A 69 -6.14 9.79 4.22
C SER A 69 -6.86 8.92 5.27
N ARG A 70 -7.72 9.50 6.11
CA ARG A 70 -8.51 8.71 7.07
C ARG A 70 -9.55 7.82 6.40
N ARG A 71 -10.19 8.30 5.33
CA ARG A 71 -11.11 7.48 4.52
C ARG A 71 -10.38 6.28 3.91
N CYS A 72 -9.18 6.50 3.37
CA CYS A 72 -8.30 5.45 2.87
C CYS A 72 -7.94 4.44 3.98
N LEU A 73 -7.48 4.90 5.14
CA LEU A 73 -7.14 4.03 6.28
C LEU A 73 -8.33 3.18 6.73
N GLN A 74 -9.53 3.78 6.80
CA GLN A 74 -10.75 3.07 7.14
C GLN A 74 -11.06 1.98 6.10
N GLY A 75 -10.93 2.30 4.82
CA GLY A 75 -11.08 1.35 3.74
C GLY A 75 -10.06 0.20 3.79
N MET A 76 -8.80 0.49 4.12
CA MET A 76 -7.75 -0.51 4.29
C MET A 76 -8.06 -1.47 5.44
N ILE A 77 -8.52 -0.98 6.59
CA ILE A 77 -8.88 -1.82 7.74
C ILE A 77 -10.07 -2.73 7.37
N ARG A 78 -11.07 -2.20 6.67
CA ARG A 78 -12.24 -2.97 6.22
C ARG A 78 -11.86 -4.06 5.24
N ASP A 79 -11.08 -3.72 4.22
CA ASP A 79 -10.67 -4.63 3.15
C ASP A 79 -9.68 -5.69 3.67
N PHE A 80 -8.63 -5.27 4.36
CA PHE A 80 -7.56 -6.16 4.78
C PHE A 80 -7.89 -6.98 6.03
N CYS A 81 -8.55 -6.35 7.01
CA CYS A 81 -8.83 -6.97 8.31
C CYS A 81 -10.27 -7.48 8.44
N GLY A 82 -11.16 -7.16 7.51
CA GLY A 82 -12.56 -7.56 7.58
C GLY A 82 -13.28 -6.96 8.79
N ILE A 83 -12.87 -5.78 9.24
CA ILE A 83 -13.47 -5.05 10.37
C ILE A 83 -14.30 -3.90 9.82
N SER A 84 -15.60 -3.93 10.05
CA SER A 84 -16.52 -2.85 9.65
C SER A 84 -17.28 -2.37 10.88
N LYS A 85 -17.06 -1.11 11.28
CA LYS A 85 -17.77 -0.44 12.37
C LYS A 85 -18.23 0.95 11.92
N SER A 86 -18.90 1.68 12.81
CA SER A 86 -19.48 2.98 12.47
C SER A 86 -18.45 4.10 12.34
N THR A 87 -17.33 4.01 13.08
CA THR A 87 -16.27 5.03 13.07
C THR A 87 -14.89 4.40 12.99
N LEU A 88 -13.91 5.13 12.42
CA LEU A 88 -12.52 4.70 12.35
C LEU A 88 -11.94 4.35 13.73
N LEU A 89 -12.31 5.10 14.79
CA LEU A 89 -11.95 4.80 16.17
C LEU A 89 -12.40 3.39 16.57
N GLN A 90 -13.67 3.05 16.35
CA GLN A 90 -14.19 1.73 16.70
C GLN A 90 -13.51 0.61 15.91
N GLU A 91 -13.15 0.87 14.65
CA GLU A 91 -12.42 -0.10 13.83
C GLU A 91 -10.99 -0.32 14.33
N ILE A 92 -10.29 0.74 14.74
CA ILE A 92 -8.94 0.64 15.34
C ILE A 92 -8.99 -0.07 16.70
N THR A 93 -9.97 0.24 17.54
CA THR A 93 -10.14 -0.45 18.84
C THR A 93 -10.40 -1.94 18.66
N GLU A 94 -11.26 -2.31 17.70
CA GLU A 94 -11.48 -3.71 17.35
C GLU A 94 -10.22 -4.36 16.78
N LEU A 95 -9.47 -3.65 15.93
CA LEU A 95 -8.23 -4.15 15.35
C LEU A 95 -7.19 -4.43 16.43
N ARG A 96 -7.01 -3.52 17.39
CA ARG A 96 -6.14 -3.69 18.55
C ARG A 96 -6.51 -4.93 19.34
N LYS A 97 -7.80 -5.10 19.63
CA LYS A 97 -8.31 -6.28 20.33
C LYS A 97 -7.95 -7.58 19.60
N ARG A 98 -8.14 -7.64 18.27
CA ARG A 98 -7.76 -8.83 17.48
C ARG A 98 -6.26 -9.10 17.48
N VAL A 99 -5.43 -8.06 17.50
CA VAL A 99 -3.97 -8.23 17.64
C VAL A 99 -3.62 -8.83 18.99
N ASP A 100 -4.21 -8.32 20.07
CA ASP A 100 -3.97 -8.82 21.44
C ASP A 100 -4.46 -10.27 21.63
N GLU A 101 -5.58 -10.63 20.98
CA GLU A 101 -6.15 -11.99 20.98
C GLU A 101 -5.43 -12.95 20.03
N GLY A 102 -4.52 -12.46 19.17
CA GLY A 102 -3.80 -13.25 18.17
C GLY A 102 -4.63 -13.66 16.94
N ASP A 103 -5.79 -13.03 16.72
CA ASP A 103 -6.70 -13.24 15.58
C ASP A 103 -6.47 -12.23 14.44
N ALA A 104 -5.45 -11.37 14.55
CA ALA A 104 -5.16 -10.40 13.51
C ALA A 104 -4.61 -11.04 12.22
N PRO A 105 -4.92 -10.46 11.03
CA PRO A 105 -4.35 -10.91 9.77
C PRO A 105 -2.81 -10.90 9.80
N LYS A 106 -2.20 -11.91 9.17
CA LYS A 106 -0.74 -12.02 9.09
C LYS A 106 -0.13 -10.82 8.35
N GLY A 107 0.49 -9.91 9.09
CA GLY A 107 1.06 -8.66 8.59
C GLY A 107 0.67 -7.45 9.44
N VAL A 108 -0.36 -7.57 10.27
CA VAL A 108 -0.73 -6.54 11.25
C VAL A 108 -0.05 -6.86 12.60
N ASN A 109 0.70 -5.89 13.14
CA ASN A 109 1.34 -5.97 14.44
C ASN A 109 0.82 -4.84 15.35
N SER A 110 1.12 -4.92 16.65
CA SER A 110 0.67 -3.93 17.63
C SER A 110 1.23 -2.53 17.32
N GLU A 111 2.49 -2.46 16.88
CA GLU A 111 3.17 -1.20 16.52
C GLU A 111 2.47 -0.45 15.37
N ALA A 112 2.01 -1.17 14.33
CA ALA A 112 1.25 -0.58 13.24
C ALA A 112 -0.12 -0.07 13.70
N VAL A 113 -0.78 -0.80 14.62
CA VAL A 113 -2.05 -0.35 15.20
C VAL A 113 -1.85 0.89 16.06
N ASP A 114 -0.76 0.96 16.83
CA ASP A 114 -0.36 2.16 17.58
C ASP A 114 -0.11 3.35 16.66
N ALA A 115 0.63 3.15 15.57
CA ALA A 115 0.88 4.20 14.58
C ALA A 115 -0.42 4.69 13.93
N ILE A 116 -1.32 3.79 13.55
CA ILE A 116 -2.65 4.15 13.02
C ILE A 116 -3.46 4.95 14.04
N ASP A 117 -3.42 4.55 15.30
CA ASP A 117 -4.17 5.22 16.38
C ASP A 117 -3.65 6.64 16.65
N GLN A 118 -2.32 6.78 16.76
CA GLN A 118 -1.64 8.06 16.92
C GLN A 118 -1.94 9.01 15.76
N VAL A 119 -1.79 8.51 14.53
CA VAL A 119 -1.93 9.31 13.31
C VAL A 119 -3.40 9.63 13.01
N ARG A 120 -4.36 8.80 13.42
CA ARG A 120 -5.78 9.16 13.41
C ARG A 120 -6.08 10.38 14.29
N GLY A 121 -5.30 10.56 15.36
CA GLY A 121 -5.30 11.77 16.18
C GLY A 121 -4.85 13.02 15.43
N ILE A 122 -3.96 12.91 14.44
CA ILE A 122 -3.50 14.03 13.61
C ILE A 122 -4.69 14.54 12.80
N GLY A 123 -5.04 15.81 13.00
CA GLY A 123 -6.25 16.49 12.51
C GLY A 123 -7.56 16.17 13.24
N ASN A 124 -7.55 15.25 14.21
CA ASN A 124 -8.42 15.33 15.39
C ASN A 124 -7.79 16.23 16.47
N ILE A 125 -6.50 16.60 16.42
CA ILE A 125 -5.95 17.68 17.28
C ILE A 125 -6.66 19.02 16.99
N GLY A 126 -7.22 19.21 15.79
CA GLY A 126 -8.16 20.30 15.48
C GLY A 126 -9.64 20.02 15.80
N ALA A 127 -10.00 18.85 16.35
CA ALA A 127 -11.39 18.44 16.61
C ALA A 127 -11.62 17.66 17.93
N HIS A 128 -10.59 17.39 18.74
CA HIS A 128 -10.68 16.90 20.12
C HIS A 128 -10.93 18.11 21.02
N MET A 129 -12.10 18.69 20.81
CA MET A 129 -12.72 19.77 21.58
C MET A 129 -13.21 19.26 22.95
N GLU A 130 -12.41 18.47 23.68
CA GLU A 130 -12.88 17.99 24.98
C GLU A 130 -12.81 19.04 26.09
N LYS A 131 -12.22 20.23 25.89
CA LYS A 131 -12.39 21.35 26.85
C LYS A 131 -12.46 22.79 26.31
N ASP A 132 -12.21 23.08 25.03
CA ASP A 132 -12.37 24.45 24.52
C ASP A 132 -12.81 24.47 23.05
N ILE A 133 -14.05 24.91 22.83
CA ILE A 133 -14.78 24.87 21.54
C ILE A 133 -14.25 25.91 20.53
N ASN A 134 -13.35 26.81 20.94
CA ASN A 134 -12.89 27.94 20.12
C ASN A 134 -11.51 27.75 19.47
N LEU A 135 -10.88 26.58 19.60
CA LEU A 135 -9.53 26.35 19.06
C LEU A 135 -9.57 25.44 17.82
N ILE A 136 -9.75 26.05 16.64
CA ILE A 136 -9.52 25.35 15.36
C ILE A 136 -8.01 25.31 15.16
N ILE A 137 -7.37 24.20 15.54
CA ILE A 137 -5.95 23.99 15.21
C ILE A 137 -5.89 23.60 13.72
N PRO A 138 -5.23 24.41 12.87
CA PRO A 138 -5.08 24.10 11.46
C PRO A 138 -4.20 22.87 11.31
N VAL A 139 -4.60 21.96 10.41
CA VAL A 139 -3.72 20.87 9.96
C VAL A 139 -2.71 21.47 9.00
N ASP A 140 -1.42 21.23 9.21
CA ASP A 140 -0.38 21.67 8.29
C ASP A 140 -0.07 20.59 7.23
N ALA A 141 0.71 20.99 6.21
CA ALA A 141 1.06 20.09 5.12
C ALA A 141 1.98 18.92 5.56
N ASP A 142 2.74 19.10 6.64
CA ASP A 142 3.66 18.09 7.16
C ASP A 142 2.90 17.02 7.97
N GLU A 143 1.89 17.41 8.74
CA GLU A 143 0.93 16.53 9.40
C GLU A 143 0.15 15.69 8.37
N ALA A 144 -0.32 16.33 7.30
CA ALA A 144 -0.94 15.62 6.17
C ALA A 144 0.07 14.68 5.48
N GLN A 145 1.34 15.07 5.39
CA GLN A 145 2.39 14.22 4.85
C GLN A 145 2.63 12.97 5.70
N VAL A 146 2.60 13.08 7.03
CA VAL A 146 2.74 11.94 7.95
C VAL A 146 1.61 10.93 7.72
N LEU A 147 0.37 11.40 7.56
CA LEU A 147 -0.78 10.56 7.21
C LEU A 147 -0.60 9.81 5.89
N ILE A 148 -0.09 10.50 4.86
CA ILE A 148 0.21 9.91 3.55
C ILE A 148 1.32 8.84 3.68
N GLN A 149 2.38 9.13 4.43
CA GLN A 149 3.49 8.19 4.65
C GLN A 149 3.04 6.92 5.37
N LEU A 150 2.14 7.06 6.37
CA LEU A 150 1.54 5.90 7.03
C LEU A 150 0.79 5.02 6.02
N ILE A 151 -0.03 5.61 5.15
CA ILE A 151 -0.75 4.87 4.11
C ILE A 151 0.22 4.14 3.17
N GLU A 152 1.30 4.80 2.75
CA GLU A 152 2.31 4.17 1.89
C GLU A 152 2.98 2.97 2.55
N MET A 153 3.33 3.09 3.83
CA MET A 153 3.89 1.99 4.62
C MET A 153 2.90 0.82 4.70
N LEU A 154 1.63 1.11 5.01
CA LEU A 154 0.60 0.08 5.12
C LEU A 154 0.26 -0.56 3.76
N PHE A 155 0.34 0.16 2.65
CA PHE A 155 0.22 -0.45 1.31
C PHE A 155 1.33 -1.47 1.06
N GLU A 156 2.57 -1.11 1.39
CA GLU A 156 3.72 -2.00 1.25
C GLU A 156 3.55 -3.25 2.14
N GLU A 157 3.22 -3.07 3.42
CA GLU A 157 3.15 -4.18 4.38
C GLU A 157 1.93 -5.07 4.19
N TRP A 158 0.74 -4.48 3.98
CA TRP A 158 -0.50 -5.24 3.94
C TRP A 158 -0.71 -5.86 2.57
N TYR A 159 -0.45 -5.12 1.48
CA TYR A 159 -0.75 -5.58 0.13
C TYR A 159 0.48 -6.13 -0.58
N VAL A 160 1.58 -5.37 -0.67
CA VAL A 160 2.76 -5.75 -1.45
C VAL A 160 3.51 -6.93 -0.83
N ALA A 161 3.80 -6.87 0.47
CA ALA A 161 4.51 -7.92 1.17
C ALA A 161 3.66 -9.20 1.26
N ARG A 162 2.34 -9.09 1.44
CA ARG A 162 1.43 -10.24 1.40
C ARG A 162 1.45 -10.93 0.05
N ASN A 163 1.29 -10.18 -1.04
CA ASN A 163 1.30 -10.74 -2.39
C ASN A 163 2.67 -11.38 -2.71
N SER A 164 3.76 -10.69 -2.39
CA SER A 164 5.13 -11.21 -2.56
C SER A 164 5.35 -12.51 -1.78
N ARG A 165 4.85 -12.60 -0.55
CA ARG A 165 4.89 -13.83 0.26
C ARG A 165 4.07 -14.95 -0.39
N GLN A 166 2.85 -14.68 -0.85
CA GLN A 166 1.99 -15.66 -1.51
C GLN A 166 2.64 -16.22 -2.78
N GLN A 167 3.23 -15.36 -3.61
CA GLN A 167 3.94 -15.77 -4.83
C GLN A 167 5.16 -16.65 -4.52
N ARG A 168 5.96 -16.28 -3.51
CA ARG A 168 7.11 -17.09 -3.08
C ARG A 168 6.68 -18.48 -2.59
N LEU A 169 5.64 -18.56 -1.78
CA LEU A 169 5.11 -19.84 -1.29
C LEU A 169 4.52 -20.69 -2.41
N ALA A 170 3.78 -20.07 -3.35
CA ALA A 170 3.24 -20.76 -4.53
C ALA A 170 4.36 -21.35 -5.40
N ARG A 171 5.47 -20.61 -5.60
CA ARG A 171 6.64 -21.09 -6.33
C ARG A 171 7.34 -22.26 -5.65
N ILE A 172 7.44 -22.24 -4.31
CA ILE A 172 8.03 -23.37 -3.56
C ILE A 172 7.14 -24.61 -3.70
N ALA A 173 5.82 -24.44 -3.61
CA ALA A 173 4.87 -25.53 -3.80
C ALA A 173 4.97 -26.12 -5.21
N SER A 174 5.01 -25.27 -6.26
CA SER A 174 5.10 -25.74 -7.65
C SER A 174 6.38 -26.56 -7.90
N VAL A 175 7.53 -26.08 -7.44
CA VAL A 175 8.82 -26.80 -7.58
C VAL A 175 8.80 -28.13 -6.84
N SER A 176 8.18 -28.19 -5.67
CA SER A 176 8.03 -29.43 -4.90
C SER A 176 7.15 -30.45 -5.64
N ASP A 177 6.04 -30.00 -6.20
CA ASP A 177 5.09 -30.85 -6.91
C ASP A 177 5.64 -31.34 -8.26
N GLU A 178 6.34 -30.47 -9.00
CA GLU A 178 7.09 -30.85 -10.21
C GLU A 178 8.12 -31.94 -9.91
N LYS A 179 8.88 -31.80 -8.81
CA LYS A 179 9.88 -32.78 -8.41
C LYS A 179 9.25 -34.10 -7.98
N LYS A 180 8.14 -34.08 -7.24
CA LYS A 180 7.38 -35.29 -6.87
C LYS A 180 6.83 -35.99 -8.12
N ALA A 181 6.28 -35.25 -9.07
CA ALA A 181 5.78 -35.78 -10.33
C ALA A 181 6.90 -36.42 -11.15
N ALA A 182 8.07 -35.77 -11.23
CA ALA A 182 9.25 -36.33 -11.89
C ALA A 182 9.72 -37.65 -11.24
N ILE A 183 9.75 -37.70 -9.89
CA ILE A 183 10.10 -38.93 -9.15
C ILE A 183 9.07 -40.04 -9.40
N ALA A 184 7.77 -39.71 -9.39
CA ALA A 184 6.70 -40.67 -9.66
C ALA A 184 6.80 -41.24 -11.08
N ASN A 185 7.05 -40.39 -12.08
CA ASN A 185 7.24 -40.79 -13.47
C ASN A 185 8.50 -41.66 -13.66
N ALA A 186 9.61 -41.31 -13.00
CA ALA A 186 10.83 -42.11 -13.04
C ALA A 186 10.62 -43.51 -12.42
N ARG A 187 9.88 -43.61 -11.31
CA ARG A 187 9.52 -44.89 -10.69
C ARG A 187 8.57 -45.72 -11.56
N ALA A 188 7.59 -45.08 -12.20
CA ALA A 188 6.68 -45.76 -13.13
C ALA A 188 7.44 -46.30 -14.36
N GLY A 189 8.39 -45.53 -14.90
CA GLY A 189 9.26 -45.98 -15.99
C GLY A 189 10.17 -47.16 -15.61
N GLN A 190 10.71 -47.17 -14.39
CA GLN A 190 11.57 -48.27 -13.91
C GLN A 190 10.79 -49.56 -13.66
N ASN A 191 9.55 -49.48 -13.15
CA ASN A 191 8.70 -50.66 -12.97
C ASN A 191 8.24 -51.29 -14.30
N ALA A 192 8.29 -50.54 -15.41
CA ALA A 192 8.00 -51.08 -16.74
C ALA A 192 9.20 -51.83 -17.36
N LEU A 193 10.40 -51.79 -16.74
CA LEU A 193 11.66 -52.16 -17.37
C LEU A 193 12.41 -53.38 -16.77
N ALA A 194 11.90 -54.15 -15.81
CA ALA A 194 12.52 -55.45 -15.44
C ALA A 194 11.61 -56.44 -14.68
N PRO A 195 11.83 -57.79 -14.80
CA PRO A 195 12.96 -58.48 -15.45
C PRO A 195 12.59 -59.38 -16.66
N PRO A 196 13.59 -59.81 -17.47
CA PRO A 196 13.40 -60.77 -18.55
C PRO A 196 12.94 -62.12 -18.01
N THR A 197 12.04 -62.74 -18.75
CA THR A 197 11.58 -64.13 -18.57
C THR A 197 12.78 -65.06 -18.46
N VAL A 198 12.98 -65.65 -17.28
CA VAL A 198 13.87 -66.80 -17.08
C VAL A 198 13.25 -67.96 -17.86
N ASN A 199 13.84 -68.33 -19.00
CA ASN A 199 13.44 -69.53 -19.71
C ASN A 199 13.75 -70.76 -18.82
N PRO A 200 12.86 -71.76 -18.78
CA PRO A 200 13.12 -72.98 -18.01
C PRO A 200 14.33 -73.72 -18.58
N PRO A 201 15.08 -74.48 -17.77
CA PRO A 201 16.15 -75.33 -18.28
C PRO A 201 15.56 -76.38 -19.22
N GLU A 202 16.06 -76.43 -20.46
CA GLU A 202 15.75 -77.51 -21.40
C GLU A 202 16.24 -78.83 -20.81
N GLU A 203 15.29 -79.74 -20.63
CA GLU A 203 15.48 -81.08 -20.15
C GLU A 203 16.29 -81.85 -21.20
N SER A 204 17.46 -82.34 -20.79
CA SER A 204 18.35 -83.19 -21.55
C SER A 204 17.63 -84.44 -22.05
N THR A 205 17.55 -84.61 -23.36
CA THR A 205 17.34 -85.91 -24.00
C THR A 205 18.50 -86.22 -24.94
N GLU A 206 19.21 -87.29 -24.57
CA GLU A 206 20.20 -88.12 -25.31
C GLU A 206 21.59 -87.55 -25.62
#